data_AF-A0A1E3GJD6-F1
#
_entry.id   AF-A0A1E3GJD6-F1
#
_cell.length_a   1.000
_cell.length_b   1.000
_cell.length_c   1.000
_cell.angle_alpha   90.00
_cell.angle_beta   90.00
_cell.angle_gamma   90.00
#
_symmetry.space_group_name_H-M   'P 1'
#
loop_
_entity.id
_entity.type
_entity.pdbx_description
1 polymer ?
#
loop_
_entity_poly.entity_id
_entity_poly.type
_entity_poly.pdbx_seq_one_letter_code
_entity_poly.pdbx_strand_id
1 'polypeptide(L)'
;MGIKYCKSCKKPMRPTDTHCKSCGKEYKNSPVIIVIIAAVIIAIGIAAYFLISNKDSSAVAIQEAQAKPMQSPWKHLSDNDPVSGATTYAAITQFVNYDTRQPVEGNFTLACNGQRDTDLIIAITSSVPVSTEGFDSIGPTGRYTVKVDDNSPVHGVTSIATHNTVFVLTQAQSAEITSQLPEAKKILVQVSNVSDQLIDYEGDLTGASETMAKLRSDCFPASKADA
;
A
#
# COMPACT_ATOMS: atom_id res chain seq x y z
N MET A 1 -8.14 4.55 -27.78
CA MET A 1 -7.23 5.38 -28.59
C MET A 1 -6.25 6.05 -27.63
N GLY A 2 -4.95 5.74 -27.70
CA GLY A 2 -3.97 6.26 -26.75
C GLY A 2 -3.71 7.75 -26.92
N ILE A 3 -3.29 8.45 -25.87
CA ILE A 3 -2.82 9.84 -25.95
C ILE A 3 -1.29 9.78 -25.87
N LYS A 4 -0.59 10.48 -26.77
CA LYS A 4 0.88 10.58 -26.72
C LYS A 4 1.31 11.95 -26.21
N TYR A 5 2.43 12.04 -25.52
CA TYR A 5 2.94 13.31 -24.98
C TYR A 5 4.13 13.81 -25.79
N CYS A 6 4.18 15.12 -26.05
CA CYS A 6 5.35 15.74 -26.67
C CYS A 6 6.56 15.61 -25.73
N LYS A 7 7.69 15.07 -26.21
CA LYS A 7 8.91 14.96 -25.39
C LYS A 7 9.48 16.33 -24.98
N SER A 8 9.29 17.37 -25.79
CA SER A 8 9.86 18.70 -25.53
C SER A 8 9.00 19.58 -24.64
N CYS A 9 7.67 19.63 -24.85
CA CYS A 9 6.79 20.52 -24.08
C CYS A 9 5.79 19.80 -23.17
N LYS A 10 5.87 18.47 -23.09
CA LYS A 10 5.04 17.59 -22.24
C LYS A 10 3.51 17.73 -22.43
N LYS A 11 3.06 18.43 -23.47
CA LYS A 11 1.64 18.59 -23.79
C LYS A 11 1.08 17.34 -24.49
N PRO A 12 -0.21 17.01 -24.26
CA PRO A 12 -0.87 15.89 -24.90
C PRO A 12 -1.05 16.13 -26.41
N MET A 13 -0.90 15.07 -27.19
CA MET A 13 -0.98 15.05 -28.66
C MET A 13 -1.80 13.84 -29.11
N ARG A 14 -2.47 13.98 -30.26
CA ARG A 14 -3.18 12.84 -30.86
C ARG A 14 -2.16 11.88 -31.48
N PRO A 15 -2.39 10.55 -31.46
CA PRO A 15 -1.47 9.56 -32.04
C PRO A 15 -1.05 9.84 -33.48
N THR A 16 -1.94 10.42 -34.28
CA THR A 16 -1.77 10.74 -35.70
C THR A 16 -0.93 12.00 -35.94
N ASP A 17 -0.68 12.84 -34.93
CA ASP A 17 0.02 14.11 -35.12
C ASP A 17 1.54 13.89 -35.32
N THR A 18 2.09 14.25 -36.48
CA THR A 18 3.53 14.16 -36.77
C THR A 18 4.34 15.33 -36.18
N HIS A 19 3.67 16.44 -35.89
CA HIS A 19 4.28 17.65 -35.33
C HIS A 19 3.53 18.09 -34.08
N CYS A 20 4.25 18.61 -33.08
CA CYS A 20 3.61 19.18 -31.91
C CYS A 20 2.95 20.52 -32.24
N LYS A 21 1.63 20.64 -32.07
CA LYS A 21 0.90 21.90 -32.30
C LYS A 21 1.35 23.05 -31.39
N SER A 22 1.95 22.77 -30.25
CA SER A 22 2.35 23.79 -29.28
C SER A 22 3.78 24.28 -29.43
N CYS A 23 4.68 23.47 -30.00
CA CYS A 23 6.11 23.85 -30.11
C CYS A 23 6.71 23.60 -31.49
N GLY A 24 5.91 23.13 -32.45
CA GLY A 24 6.33 22.91 -33.84
C GLY A 24 7.32 21.77 -34.06
N LYS A 25 7.87 21.17 -33.01
CA LYS A 25 8.89 20.11 -33.14
C LYS A 25 8.30 18.84 -33.76
N GLU A 26 9.00 18.34 -34.76
CA GLU A 26 8.71 17.07 -35.44
C GLU A 26 8.90 15.90 -34.47
N TYR A 27 7.90 15.03 -34.42
CA TYR A 27 7.98 13.77 -33.71
C TYR A 27 8.77 12.78 -34.56
N LYS A 28 10.10 12.75 -34.36
CA LYS A 28 10.97 11.81 -35.06
C LYS A 28 10.74 10.41 -34.51
N ASN A 29 9.87 9.64 -35.17
CA ASN A 29 9.87 8.18 -35.03
C ASN A 29 11.20 7.70 -35.60
N SER A 30 12.20 7.50 -34.74
CA SER A 30 13.50 7.02 -35.20
C SER A 30 13.33 5.60 -35.73
N PRO A 31 13.58 5.32 -37.02
CA PRO A 31 13.48 3.97 -37.57
C PRO A 31 14.41 2.99 -36.85
N VAL A 32 15.44 3.51 -36.16
CA VAL A 32 16.34 2.75 -35.28
C VAL A 32 15.60 2.00 -34.18
N ILE A 33 14.53 2.58 -33.60
CA ILE A 33 13.79 1.92 -32.50
C ILE A 33 13.02 0.70 -33.03
N ILE A 34 12.45 0.81 -34.23
CA ILE A 34 11.73 -0.31 -34.87
C ILE A 34 12.73 -1.43 -35.24
N VAL A 35 13.91 -1.07 -35.73
CA VAL A 35 14.97 -2.04 -36.05
C VAL A 35 15.47 -2.77 -34.80
N ILE A 36 15.63 -2.07 -33.67
CA ILE A 36 16.06 -2.70 -32.41
C ILE A 36 14.99 -3.68 -31.91
N ILE A 37 13.71 -3.31 -31.95
CA ILE A 37 12.62 -4.20 -31.53
C ILE A 37 12.56 -5.46 -32.41
N ALA A 38 12.72 -5.30 -33.73
CA ALA A 38 12.76 -6.44 -34.65
C ALA A 38 13.97 -7.36 -34.39
N ALA A 39 15.14 -6.79 -34.10
CA ALA A 39 16.34 -7.56 -33.78
C ALA A 39 16.18 -8.38 -32.48
N VAL A 40 15.52 -7.82 -31.46
CA VAL A 40 15.24 -8.52 -30.20
C VAL A 40 14.30 -9.70 -30.42
N ILE A 41 13.24 -9.53 -31.22
CA ILE A 41 12.29 -10.61 -31.52
C ILE A 41 12.98 -11.76 -32.28
N ILE A 42 13.84 -11.44 -33.25
CA ILE A 42 14.61 -12.45 -34.01
C ILE A 42 15.59 -13.18 -33.09
N ALA A 43 16.29 -12.47 -32.20
CA ALA A 43 17.22 -13.08 -31.25
C ALA A 43 16.52 -14.05 -30.29
N ILE A 44 15.32 -13.69 -29.79
CA ILE A 44 14.51 -14.57 -28.93
C ILE A 44 14.02 -15.80 -29.72
N GLY A 45 13.59 -15.61 -30.97
CA GLY A 45 13.14 -16.72 -31.84
C GLY A 45 14.25 -17.73 -32.13
N ILE A 46 15.46 -17.25 -32.41
CA ILE A 46 16.63 -18.12 -32.65
C ILE A 46 17.04 -18.84 -31.36
N ALA A 47 17.04 -18.16 -30.21
CA ALA A 47 17.36 -18.77 -28.92
C ALA A 47 16.35 -19.86 -28.54
N ALA A 48 15.05 -19.61 -28.75
CA ALA A 48 14.00 -20.60 -28.50
C ALA A 48 14.13 -21.83 -29.43
N TYR A 49 14.42 -21.62 -30.71
CA TYR A 49 14.61 -22.71 -31.68
C TYR A 49 15.82 -23.59 -31.35
N PHE A 50 16.93 -22.99 -30.90
CA PHE A 50 18.12 -23.72 -30.46
C PHE A 50 17.91 -24.46 -29.14
N LEU A 51 17.11 -23.92 -28.20
CA LEU A 51 16.80 -24.61 -26.95
C LEU A 51 15.87 -25.82 -27.16
N ILE A 52 14.98 -25.76 -28.15
CA ILE A 52 14.02 -26.85 -28.44
C ILE A 52 14.68 -27.95 -29.30
N SER A 53 15.60 -27.60 -30.22
CA SER A 53 16.22 -28.59 -31.11
C SER A 53 17.34 -29.42 -30.48
N ASN A 54 17.82 -29.07 -29.27
CA ASN A 54 19.01 -29.68 -28.66
C ASN A 54 18.77 -30.54 -27.41
N LYS A 55 17.54 -30.96 -27.10
CA LYS A 55 17.30 -31.87 -25.97
C LYS A 55 16.26 -32.94 -26.27
N ASP A 56 16.78 -34.06 -26.78
CA ASP A 56 16.25 -35.39 -26.47
C ASP A 56 16.24 -35.64 -24.96
N SER A 57 15.16 -36.27 -24.51
CA SER A 57 14.97 -37.04 -23.27
C SER A 57 15.89 -36.73 -22.09
N SER A 58 15.42 -35.85 -21.21
CA SER A 58 15.66 -35.97 -19.77
C SER A 58 14.40 -35.53 -19.06
N ALA A 59 13.80 -36.47 -18.32
CA ALA A 59 12.66 -36.24 -17.46
C ALA A 59 13.00 -35.09 -16.50
N VAL A 60 12.43 -33.92 -16.78
CA VAL A 60 12.33 -32.86 -15.78
C VAL A 60 11.27 -33.36 -14.81
N ALA A 61 11.73 -33.85 -13.65
CA ALA A 61 10.89 -33.99 -12.50
C ALA A 61 10.14 -32.67 -12.34
N ILE A 62 8.81 -32.72 -12.51
CA ILE A 62 7.93 -31.67 -12.02
C ILE A 62 8.13 -31.74 -10.51
N GLN A 63 9.09 -30.98 -9.99
CA GLN A 63 8.97 -30.49 -8.63
C GLN A 63 7.67 -29.70 -8.66
N GLU A 64 6.62 -30.28 -8.08
CA GLU A 64 5.54 -29.52 -7.51
C GLU A 64 6.21 -28.31 -6.86
N ALA A 65 5.93 -27.13 -7.41
CA ALA A 65 6.29 -25.91 -6.73
C ALA A 65 5.59 -26.02 -5.39
N GLN A 66 6.35 -26.41 -4.35
CA GLN A 66 5.94 -26.25 -2.97
C GLN A 66 5.39 -24.83 -2.90
N ALA A 67 4.08 -24.74 -2.71
CA ALA A 67 3.41 -23.47 -2.50
C ALA A 67 4.14 -22.83 -1.33
N LYS A 68 5.01 -21.85 -1.64
CA LYS A 68 5.63 -21.00 -0.64
C LYS A 68 4.45 -20.49 0.19
N PRO A 69 4.42 -20.70 1.52
CA PRO A 69 3.29 -20.27 2.32
C PRO A 69 3.06 -18.80 1.99
N MET A 70 1.83 -18.48 1.60
CA MET A 70 1.41 -17.12 1.27
C MET A 70 1.85 -16.23 2.43
N GLN A 71 2.93 -15.47 2.24
CA GLN A 71 3.47 -14.64 3.31
C GLN A 71 2.42 -13.57 3.56
N SER A 72 1.87 -13.56 4.77
CA SER A 72 0.90 -12.56 5.20
C SER A 72 1.45 -11.16 4.91
N PRO A 73 0.64 -10.22 4.38
CA PRO A 73 1.07 -8.84 4.16
C PRO A 73 1.38 -8.12 5.49
N TRP A 74 0.95 -8.69 6.60
CA TRP A 74 1.13 -8.14 7.94
C TRP A 74 2.53 -8.42 8.50
N LYS A 75 3.19 -7.35 8.93
CA LYS A 75 4.41 -7.40 9.73
C LYS A 75 4.07 -7.14 11.19
N HIS A 76 4.30 -8.14 12.03
CA HIS A 76 4.21 -7.99 13.48
C HIS A 76 5.48 -7.32 14.03
N LEU A 77 5.27 -6.35 14.92
CA LEU A 77 6.30 -5.56 15.57
C LEU A 77 6.12 -5.64 17.08
N SER A 78 7.23 -5.70 17.80
CA SER A 78 7.27 -5.57 19.25
C SER A 78 8.45 -4.68 19.62
N ASP A 79 8.25 -3.75 20.55
CA ASP A 79 9.33 -2.90 21.06
C ASP A 79 9.20 -2.70 22.56
N ASN A 80 10.33 -2.61 23.27
CA ASN A 80 10.37 -2.35 24.69
C ASN A 80 10.60 -0.86 24.91
N ASP A 81 9.61 -0.17 25.47
CA ASP A 81 9.75 1.24 25.82
C ASP A 81 10.75 1.38 26.97
N PRO A 82 11.93 2.01 26.76
CA PRO A 82 12.95 2.14 27.79
C PRO A 82 12.50 3.05 28.96
N VAL A 83 11.45 3.85 28.80
CA VAL A 83 10.94 4.75 29.83
C VAL A 83 9.96 4.03 30.76
N SER A 84 8.94 3.37 30.20
CA SER A 84 7.95 2.65 31.01
C SER A 84 8.37 1.21 31.33
N GLY A 85 9.35 0.65 30.62
CA GLY A 85 9.72 -0.77 30.66
C GLY A 85 8.66 -1.69 30.02
N ALA A 86 7.57 -1.13 29.49
CA ALA A 86 6.48 -1.90 28.90
C ALA A 86 6.85 -2.36 27.48
N THR A 87 6.46 -3.60 27.14
CA THR A 87 6.55 -4.07 25.77
C THR A 87 5.28 -3.69 25.02
N THR A 88 5.43 -3.01 23.90
CA THR A 88 4.35 -2.62 23.01
C THR A 88 4.33 -3.55 21.80
N TYR A 89 3.14 -3.85 21.29
CA TYR A 89 2.96 -4.67 20.10
C TYR A 89 2.12 -3.93 19.07
N ALA A 90 2.47 -4.14 17.81
CA ALA A 90 1.74 -3.63 16.68
C ALA A 90 1.78 -4.61 15.50
N ALA A 91 0.83 -4.50 14.59
CA ALA A 91 0.84 -5.15 13.30
C ALA A 91 0.62 -4.10 12.22
N ILE A 92 1.47 -4.11 11.20
CA ILE A 92 1.42 -3.14 10.11
C ILE A 92 1.27 -3.83 8.76
N THR A 93 0.52 -3.22 7.86
CA THR A 93 0.51 -3.55 6.42
C THR A 93 0.87 -2.29 5.64
N GLN A 94 1.76 -2.45 4.65
CA GLN A 94 2.27 -1.33 3.86
C GLN A 94 1.25 -0.92 2.80
N PHE A 95 1.08 0.37 2.62
CA PHE A 95 0.26 0.89 1.54
C PHE A 95 0.96 0.86 0.19
N VAL A 96 0.15 0.71 -0.85
CA VAL A 96 0.48 1.10 -2.21
C VAL A 96 -0.30 2.37 -2.57
N ASN A 97 0.30 3.27 -3.34
CA ASN A 97 -0.45 4.37 -3.93
C ASN A 97 -1.41 3.82 -4.99
N TYR A 98 -2.68 4.18 -4.90
CA TYR A 98 -3.76 3.58 -5.69
C TYR A 98 -3.58 3.81 -7.21
N ASP A 99 -3.11 5.00 -7.59
CA ASP A 99 -2.94 5.37 -9.00
C ASP A 99 -1.70 4.74 -9.62
N THR A 100 -0.58 4.78 -8.91
CA THR A 100 0.72 4.33 -9.43
C THR A 100 0.99 2.85 -9.20
N ARG A 101 0.23 2.22 -8.28
CA ARG A 101 0.41 0.83 -7.83
C ARG A 101 1.81 0.54 -7.29
N GLN A 102 2.51 1.57 -6.83
CA GLN A 102 3.82 1.46 -6.20
C GLN A 102 3.69 1.46 -4.68
N PRO A 103 4.50 0.68 -3.95
CA PRO A 103 4.61 0.79 -2.49
C PRO A 103 5.01 2.21 -2.09
N VAL A 104 4.49 2.67 -0.96
CA VAL A 104 4.81 3.98 -0.39
C VAL A 104 5.26 3.86 1.06
N GLU A 105 5.88 4.93 1.58
CA GLU A 105 6.22 5.06 3.00
C GLU A 105 4.99 5.42 3.83
N GLY A 106 3.94 4.61 3.74
CA GLY A 106 2.70 4.74 4.48
C GLY A 106 2.17 3.37 4.88
N ASN A 107 1.47 3.30 6.01
CA ASN A 107 1.05 2.03 6.60
C ASN A 107 -0.34 2.15 7.24
N PHE A 108 -1.07 1.04 7.22
CA PHE A 108 -2.17 0.80 8.13
C PHE A 108 -1.65 0.01 9.32
N THR A 109 -1.86 0.53 10.53
CA THR A 109 -1.31 -0.03 11.78
C THR A 109 -2.43 -0.38 12.73
N LEU A 110 -2.37 -1.60 13.26
CA LEU A 110 -3.11 -2.01 14.45
C LEU A 110 -2.13 -2.04 15.62
N ALA A 111 -2.46 -1.41 16.74
CA ALA A 111 -1.62 -1.38 17.93
C ALA A 111 -2.43 -1.65 19.20
N CYS A 112 -1.77 -2.14 20.25
CA CYS A 112 -2.38 -2.31 21.56
C CYS A 112 -2.85 -0.96 22.12
N ASN A 113 -4.07 -0.91 22.68
CA ASN A 113 -4.48 0.22 23.49
C ASN A 113 -3.94 0.06 24.93
N GLY A 114 -2.92 0.86 25.29
CA GLY A 114 -2.34 0.82 26.64
C GLY A 114 -3.27 1.31 27.77
N GLN A 115 -4.44 1.88 27.46
CA GLN A 115 -5.40 2.36 28.46
C GLN A 115 -6.59 1.41 28.70
N ARG A 116 -6.81 0.42 27.82
CA ARG A 116 -7.95 -0.51 27.93
C ARG A 116 -7.57 -1.90 27.46
N ASP A 117 -7.74 -2.87 28.37
CA ASP A 117 -7.22 -4.24 28.29
C ASP A 117 -7.83 -5.14 27.20
N THR A 118 -8.58 -4.62 26.23
CA THR A 118 -9.23 -5.45 25.19
C THR A 118 -9.26 -4.85 23.78
N ASP A 119 -8.93 -3.57 23.62
CA ASP A 119 -9.14 -2.87 22.35
C ASP A 119 -7.85 -2.60 21.59
N LEU A 120 -7.97 -2.67 20.26
CA LEU A 120 -6.91 -2.27 19.33
C LEU A 120 -7.18 -0.84 18.86
N ILE A 121 -6.12 -0.04 18.75
CA ILE A 121 -6.17 1.29 18.14
C ILE A 121 -5.63 1.20 16.72
N ILE A 122 -6.25 1.95 15.81
CA ILE A 122 -5.76 2.13 14.46
C ILE A 122 -4.90 3.40 14.38
N ALA A 123 -3.74 3.27 13.75
CA ALA A 123 -2.97 4.41 13.26
C ALA A 123 -2.78 4.29 11.73
N ILE A 124 -2.85 5.43 11.05
CA ILE A 124 -2.68 5.52 9.59
C ILE A 124 -1.51 6.44 9.33
N THR A 125 -0.46 5.91 8.71
CA THR A 125 0.71 6.70 8.29
C THR A 125 0.58 7.03 6.81
N SER A 126 0.60 8.33 6.49
CA SER A 126 0.64 8.87 5.14
C SER A 126 2.10 9.06 4.70
N SER A 127 2.39 8.78 3.43
CA SER A 127 3.72 9.03 2.85
C SER A 127 4.03 10.51 2.63
N VAL A 128 3.04 11.38 2.81
CA VAL A 128 3.21 12.84 2.71
C VAL A 128 2.52 13.55 3.88
N PRO A 129 2.96 14.76 4.24
CA PRO A 129 2.26 15.60 5.21
C PRO A 129 0.83 15.87 4.77
N VAL A 130 -0.10 15.68 5.71
CA VAL A 130 -1.54 15.86 5.50
C VAL A 130 -1.96 17.27 5.87
N SER A 131 -3.00 17.75 5.20
CA SER A 131 -3.60 19.05 5.47
C SER A 131 -4.19 19.08 6.88
N THR A 132 -3.89 20.14 7.62
CA THR A 132 -4.47 20.38 8.92
C THR A 132 -5.85 21.00 8.74
N GLU A 133 -6.88 20.35 9.27
CA GLU A 133 -8.26 20.88 9.26
C GLU A 133 -8.48 21.85 10.43
N GLY A 134 -7.85 21.59 11.57
CA GLY A 134 -7.98 22.43 12.75
C GLY A 134 -7.00 22.04 13.86
N PHE A 135 -7.27 22.52 15.06
CA PHE A 135 -6.50 22.20 16.27
C PHE A 135 -7.46 21.87 17.41
N ASP A 136 -7.18 20.79 18.12
CA ASP A 136 -7.83 20.43 19.38
C ASP A 136 -6.85 20.63 20.56
N SER A 137 -7.23 20.19 21.76
CA SER A 137 -6.39 20.28 22.94
C SER A 137 -5.13 19.40 22.91
N ILE A 138 -5.06 18.43 21.99
CA ILE A 138 -3.97 17.47 21.82
C ILE A 138 -3.03 17.95 20.70
N GLY A 139 -3.55 18.64 19.69
CA GLY A 139 -2.74 19.24 18.63
C GLY A 139 -3.50 19.42 17.31
N PRO A 140 -2.78 19.41 16.18
CA PRO A 140 -3.42 19.52 14.87
C PRO A 140 -4.32 18.32 14.60
N THR A 141 -5.41 18.56 13.88
CA THR A 141 -6.35 17.53 13.43
C THR A 141 -6.39 17.48 11.91
N GLY A 142 -6.70 16.30 11.37
CA GLY A 142 -6.81 16.08 9.93
C GLY A 142 -8.00 15.18 9.60
N ARG A 143 -8.49 15.34 8.38
CA ARG A 143 -9.58 14.53 7.83
C ARG A 143 -9.05 13.27 7.17
N TYR A 144 -9.75 12.16 7.39
CA TYR A 144 -9.53 10.93 6.65
C TYR A 144 -10.85 10.35 6.15
N THR A 145 -10.74 9.55 5.10
CA THR A 145 -11.80 8.65 4.64
C THR A 145 -11.22 7.25 4.53
N VAL A 146 -11.88 6.27 5.14
CA VAL A 146 -11.50 4.86 5.05
C VAL A 146 -12.65 4.07 4.44
N LYS A 147 -12.34 3.18 3.51
CA LYS A 147 -13.28 2.20 2.97
C LYS A 147 -12.66 0.81 3.06
N VAL A 148 -13.35 -0.12 3.73
CA VAL A 148 -12.94 -1.52 3.80
C VAL A 148 -13.77 -2.31 2.79
N ASP A 149 -13.09 -2.97 1.86
CA ASP A 149 -13.69 -3.65 0.70
C ASP A 149 -14.81 -2.82 0.04
N ASP A 150 -16.03 -3.35 0.00
CA ASP A 150 -17.20 -2.74 -0.60
C ASP A 150 -18.15 -2.08 0.41
N ASN A 151 -17.76 -2.00 1.69
CA ASN A 151 -18.55 -1.35 2.73
C ASN A 151 -18.68 0.16 2.48
N SER A 152 -19.65 0.78 3.16
CA SER A 152 -19.79 2.24 3.15
C SER A 152 -18.53 2.91 3.71
N PRO A 153 -18.03 3.99 3.08
CA PRO A 153 -16.90 4.73 3.60
C PRO A 153 -17.16 5.31 4.99
N VAL A 154 -16.17 5.18 5.86
CA VAL A 154 -16.11 5.84 7.17
C VAL A 154 -15.33 7.14 7.00
N HIS A 155 -15.92 8.25 7.42
CA HIS A 155 -15.30 9.57 7.39
C HIS A 155 -15.02 10.04 8.82
N GLY A 156 -13.87 10.66 9.04
CA GLY A 156 -13.53 11.15 10.36
C GLY A 156 -12.55 12.32 10.34
N VAL A 157 -12.49 12.99 11.47
CA VAL A 157 -11.43 13.93 11.83
C VAL A 157 -10.77 13.40 13.08
N THR A 158 -9.44 13.38 13.10
CA THR A 158 -8.69 12.93 14.28
C THR A 158 -7.36 13.66 14.38
N SER A 159 -6.70 13.54 15.53
CA SER A 159 -5.39 14.15 15.77
C SER A 159 -4.34 13.58 14.80
N ILE A 160 -3.51 14.46 14.28
CA ILE A 160 -2.38 14.12 13.40
C ILE A 160 -1.06 14.39 14.14
N ALA A 161 -0.17 13.42 14.11
CA ALA A 161 1.11 13.42 14.79
C ALA A 161 2.27 13.31 13.79
N THR A 162 3.50 13.38 14.30
CA THR A 162 4.75 13.13 13.56
C THR A 162 4.84 13.95 12.27
N HIS A 163 5.01 15.28 12.42
CA HIS A 163 5.08 16.21 11.27
C HIS A 163 3.86 16.12 10.34
N ASN A 164 2.67 15.93 10.91
CA ASN A 164 1.41 15.79 10.19
C ASN A 164 1.37 14.59 9.22
N THR A 165 1.93 13.44 9.60
CA THR A 165 1.92 12.24 8.72
C THR A 165 1.16 11.07 9.32
N VAL A 166 0.90 11.06 10.63
CA VAL A 166 0.27 9.93 11.31
C VAL A 166 -1.08 10.35 11.87
N PHE A 167 -2.18 9.77 11.39
CA PHE A 167 -3.47 9.85 12.07
C PHE A 167 -3.50 8.81 13.19
N VAL A 168 -3.84 9.25 14.40
CA VAL A 168 -4.12 8.35 15.51
C VAL A 168 -5.62 8.37 15.73
N LEU A 169 -6.30 7.25 15.45
CA LEU A 169 -7.76 7.21 15.54
C LEU A 169 -8.18 7.06 17.01
N THR A 170 -9.30 7.69 17.35
CA THR A 170 -9.94 7.46 18.65
C THR A 170 -10.40 6.01 18.78
N GLN A 171 -10.72 5.59 20.01
CA GLN A 171 -11.23 4.24 20.26
C GLN A 171 -12.53 3.95 19.48
N ALA A 172 -13.48 4.89 19.45
CA ALA A 172 -14.74 4.72 18.75
C ALA A 172 -14.53 4.55 17.23
N GLN A 173 -13.68 5.40 16.65
CA GLN A 173 -13.29 5.30 15.23
C GLN A 173 -12.56 3.99 14.92
N SER A 174 -11.66 3.57 15.80
CA SER A 174 -10.93 2.31 15.66
C SER A 174 -11.87 1.11 15.75
N ALA A 175 -12.84 1.12 16.67
CA ALA A 175 -13.85 0.06 16.81
C ALA A 175 -14.72 -0.08 15.56
N GLU A 176 -15.16 1.04 14.97
CA GLU A 176 -15.96 1.05 13.75
C GLU A 176 -15.21 0.39 12.57
N ILE A 177 -13.94 0.73 12.36
CA ILE A 177 -13.14 0.15 11.27
C ILE A 177 -12.74 -1.29 11.59
N THR A 178 -12.28 -1.58 12.81
CA THR A 178 -11.84 -2.94 13.20
C THR A 178 -12.96 -3.97 13.13
N SER A 179 -14.22 -3.56 13.34
CA SER A 179 -15.38 -4.44 13.18
C SER A 179 -15.56 -4.98 11.75
N GLN A 180 -14.99 -4.30 10.75
CA GLN A 180 -15.08 -4.65 9.34
C GLN A 180 -13.92 -5.54 8.86
N LEU A 181 -12.85 -5.69 9.66
CA LEU A 181 -11.60 -6.34 9.25
C LEU A 181 -11.58 -7.88 9.21
N PRO A 182 -12.36 -8.66 10.00
CA PRO A 182 -12.17 -10.11 10.10
C PRO A 182 -12.18 -10.87 8.76
N GLU A 183 -13.05 -10.46 7.84
CA GLU A 183 -13.14 -11.09 6.51
C GLU A 183 -12.65 -10.17 5.39
N ALA A 184 -11.99 -9.06 5.76
CA ALA A 184 -11.62 -8.04 4.81
C ALA A 184 -10.38 -8.43 4.00
N LYS A 185 -10.37 -8.04 2.72
CA LYS A 185 -9.23 -8.26 1.83
C LYS A 185 -8.48 -6.97 1.54
N LYS A 186 -9.18 -5.84 1.55
CA LYS A 186 -8.64 -4.57 1.10
C LYS A 186 -9.13 -3.41 1.94
N ILE A 187 -8.25 -2.44 2.13
CA ILE A 187 -8.58 -1.13 2.66
C ILE A 187 -8.18 -0.04 1.69
N LEU A 188 -9.04 0.94 1.49
CA LEU A 188 -8.73 2.19 0.80
C LEU A 188 -8.74 3.32 1.82
N VAL A 189 -7.70 4.14 1.79
CA VAL A 189 -7.58 5.30 2.66
C VAL A 189 -7.33 6.52 1.79
N GLN A 190 -8.20 7.52 1.91
CA GLN A 190 -8.05 8.81 1.24
C GLN A 190 -7.74 9.89 2.26
N VAL A 191 -6.71 10.68 1.96
CA VAL A 191 -6.27 11.83 2.76
C VAL A 191 -6.02 13.03 1.86
N SER A 192 -6.14 14.24 2.41
CA SER A 192 -5.73 15.47 1.72
C SER A 192 -4.31 15.85 2.15
N ASN A 193 -3.41 16.14 1.21
CA ASN A 193 -2.07 16.65 1.53
C ASN A 193 -2.07 18.17 1.76
N VAL A 194 -0.93 18.72 2.19
CA VAL A 194 -0.75 20.18 2.40
C VAL A 194 -0.92 21.07 1.15
N SER A 195 -1.04 20.47 -0.04
CA SER A 195 -1.35 21.16 -1.30
C SER A 195 -2.81 20.94 -1.74
N ASP A 196 -3.66 20.47 -0.82
CA ASP A 196 -5.08 20.14 -1.03
C ASP A 196 -5.33 19.09 -2.13
N GLN A 197 -4.32 18.27 -2.42
CA GLN A 197 -4.46 17.13 -3.31
C GLN A 197 -4.93 15.91 -2.52
N LEU A 198 -5.96 15.24 -3.04
CA LEU A 198 -6.39 13.95 -2.52
C LEU A 198 -5.40 12.87 -2.93
N ILE A 199 -5.00 12.05 -1.97
CA ILE A 199 -4.12 10.91 -2.16
C ILE A 199 -4.84 9.67 -1.66
N ASP A 200 -4.91 8.69 -2.54
CA ASP A 200 -5.55 7.41 -2.29
C ASP A 200 -4.48 6.34 -2.06
N TYR A 201 -4.57 5.69 -0.92
CA TYR A 201 -3.76 4.54 -0.52
C TYR A 201 -4.61 3.27 -0.54
N GLU A 202 -4.00 2.16 -0.91
CA GLU A 202 -4.59 0.83 -0.84
C GLU A 202 -3.70 -0.06 0.03
N GLY A 203 -4.31 -0.81 0.95
CA GLY A 203 -3.63 -1.80 1.78
C GLY A 203 -4.25 -3.18 1.62
N ASP A 204 -3.41 -4.21 1.68
CA ASP A 204 -3.82 -5.62 1.72
C ASP A 204 -4.13 -6.01 3.16
N LEU A 205 -5.37 -6.44 3.39
CA LEU A 205 -5.88 -6.88 4.68
C LEU A 205 -5.97 -8.40 4.80
N THR A 206 -5.55 -9.16 3.79
CA THR A 206 -5.59 -10.63 3.82
C THR A 206 -4.90 -11.14 5.10
N GLY A 207 -5.60 -11.95 5.88
CA GLY A 207 -5.11 -12.45 7.18
C GLY A 207 -5.32 -11.51 8.38
N ALA A 208 -6.13 -10.46 8.24
CA ALA A 208 -6.40 -9.51 9.31
C ALA A 208 -7.00 -10.16 10.57
N SER A 209 -7.88 -11.16 10.42
CA SER A 209 -8.47 -11.87 11.57
C SER A 209 -7.42 -12.56 12.43
N GLU A 210 -6.53 -13.35 11.81
CA GLU A 210 -5.45 -14.03 12.51
C GLU A 210 -4.46 -13.04 13.10
N THR A 211 -4.14 -11.96 12.38
CA THR A 211 -3.28 -10.88 12.87
C THR A 211 -3.88 -10.18 14.09
N MET A 212 -5.18 -9.88 14.08
CA MET A 212 -5.87 -9.27 15.22
C MET A 212 -5.94 -10.22 16.41
N ALA A 213 -6.20 -11.50 16.18
CA ALA A 213 -6.22 -12.52 17.25
C ALA A 213 -4.85 -12.65 17.91
N LYS A 214 -3.78 -12.75 17.11
CA LYS A 214 -2.40 -12.79 17.61
C LYS A 214 -2.06 -11.51 18.37
N LEU A 215 -2.35 -10.34 17.81
CA LEU A 215 -2.06 -9.07 18.45
C LEU A 215 -2.78 -8.94 19.79
N ARG A 216 -4.06 -9.32 19.88
CA ARG A 216 -4.78 -9.34 21.17
C ARG A 216 -4.15 -10.29 22.18
N SER A 217 -3.70 -11.47 21.76
CA SER A 217 -2.99 -12.41 22.64
C SER A 217 -1.67 -11.84 23.16
N ASP A 218 -0.96 -11.06 22.34
CA ASP A 218 0.31 -10.43 22.72
C ASP A 218 0.07 -9.21 23.64
N CYS A 219 -0.94 -8.38 23.33
CA CYS A 219 -1.30 -7.19 24.11
C CYS A 219 -1.91 -7.53 25.48
N PHE A 220 -2.75 -8.56 25.50
CA PHE A 220 -3.60 -8.92 26.62
C PHE A 220 -3.45 -10.42 26.87
N PRO A 221 -2.26 -10.87 27.31
CA PRO A 221 -2.10 -12.26 27.69
C PRO A 221 -3.18 -12.54 28.74
N ALA A 222 -4.01 -13.56 28.49
CA ALA A 222 -4.95 -14.03 29.49
C ALA A 222 -4.16 -14.11 30.79
N SER A 223 -4.60 -13.34 31.80
CA SER A 223 -3.92 -13.32 33.09
C SER A 223 -3.61 -14.77 33.43
N LYS A 224 -2.36 -15.04 33.86
CA LYS A 224 -2.04 -16.33 34.44
C LYS A 224 -3.08 -16.59 35.53
N ALA A 225 -4.12 -17.31 35.17
CA ALA A 225 -5.01 -17.94 36.12
C ALA A 225 -4.12 -18.94 36.84
N ASP A 226 -3.98 -18.72 38.14
CA ASP A 226 -3.35 -19.59 39.11
C ASP A 226 -1.81 -19.67 39.07
N ALA A 227 -1.18 -18.79 39.86
CA ALA A 227 0.06 -19.08 40.60
C ALA A 227 0.00 -18.43 41.99
#